data_AF-A0A1M5AJL3-F1
#
_entry.id   AF-A0A1M5AJL3-F1
#
_cell.length_a   1.000
_cell.length_b   1.000
_cell.length_c   1.000
_cell.angle_alpha   90.00
_cell.angle_beta   90.00
_cell.angle_gamma   90.00
#
_symmetry.space_group_name_H-M   'P 1'
#
loop_
_entity.id
_entity.type
_entity.pdbx_description
1 polymer ?
#
loop_
_entity_poly.entity_id
_entity_poly.type
_entity_poly.pdbx_seq_one_letter_code
_entity_poly.pdbx_strand_id
1 'polypeptide(L)' 'MGKQYNSFKEIDERLMVLKLQRKIEIESLKLNINQAKANLRPLQLAGSLKGSLQQMLLIYAIRKLKSIFNRR' A
#
# COMPACT_ATOMS: atom_id res chain seq x y z
N MET A 1 -16.15 26.18 -19.61
CA MET A 1 -17.34 25.77 -20.38
C MET A 1 -18.09 24.73 -19.54
N GLY A 2 -19.22 25.10 -18.92
CA GLY A 2 -20.05 24.16 -18.14
C GLY A 2 -20.81 23.21 -19.05
N LYS A 3 -21.26 22.05 -18.54
CA LYS A 3 -22.17 21.19 -19.30
C LYS A 3 -23.52 21.91 -19.45
N GLN A 4 -23.93 22.14 -20.69
CA GLN A 4 -25.29 22.59 -21.02
C GLN A 4 -26.19 21.37 -21.08
N TYR A 5 -27.33 21.44 -20.38
CA TYR A 5 -28.36 20.41 -20.40
C TYR A 5 -29.59 20.96 -21.10
N ASN A 6 -30.20 20.15 -21.95
CA ASN A 6 -31.34 20.56 -22.76
C ASN A 6 -32.68 20.24 -22.06
N SER A 7 -32.67 19.48 -20.97
CA SER A 7 -33.87 19.17 -20.18
C SER A 7 -33.54 18.79 -18.73
N PHE A 8 -34.54 18.92 -17.84
CA PHE A 8 -34.43 18.43 -16.46
C PHE A 8 -34.22 16.91 -16.37
N LYS A 9 -34.79 16.15 -17.30
CA LYS A 9 -34.61 14.69 -17.37
C LYS A 9 -33.13 14.32 -17.57
N GLU A 10 -32.44 15.05 -18.44
CA GLU A 10 -31.00 14.85 -18.69
C GLU A 10 -30.16 15.13 -17.44
N ILE A 11 -30.55 16.14 -16.66
CA ILE A 11 -29.92 16.47 -15.38
C ILE A 11 -30.12 15.32 -14.38
N ASP A 12 -31.33 14.80 -14.26
CA ASP A 12 -31.64 13.71 -13.33
C ASP A 12 -30.92 12.41 -13.69
N GLU A 13 -30.89 12.05 -14.98
CA GLU A 13 -30.11 10.92 -15.47
C GLU A 13 -28.62 11.09 -15.14
N ARG A 14 -28.09 12.30 -15.35
CA ARG A 14 -26.69 12.59 -15.02
C ARG A 14 -26.43 12.50 -13.52
N LEU A 15 -27.32 13.03 -12.68
CA LEU A 15 -27.23 12.94 -11.23
C LEU A 15 -27.30 11.49 -10.75
N MET A 16 -28.11 10.65 -11.40
CA MET A 16 -28.17 9.23 -11.11
C MET A 16 -26.83 8.53 -11.43
N VAL A 17 -26.23 8.82 -12.58
CA VAL A 17 -24.89 8.31 -12.93
C VAL A 17 -23.85 8.76 -11.93
N LEU A 18 -23.83 10.04 -11.55
CA LEU A 18 -22.88 10.58 -10.56
C LEU A 18 -23.07 9.93 -9.18
N LYS A 19 -24.31 9.66 -8.77
CA LYS A 19 -24.59 8.93 -7.52
C LYS A 19 -24.05 7.50 -7.57
N LEU A 20 -24.20 6.81 -8.70
CA LEU A 20 -23.66 5.46 -8.88
C LEU A 20 -22.12 5.47 -8.87
N GLN A 21 -21.49 6.39 -9.60
CA GLN A 21 -20.04 6.56 -9.59
C GLN A 21 -19.51 6.82 -8.18
N ARG A 22 -20.15 7.71 -7.42
CA ARG A 22 -19.79 7.96 -6.02
C ARG A 22 -19.87 6.69 -5.16
N LYS A 23 -20.91 5.86 -5.33
CA LYS A 23 -21.02 4.59 -4.60
C LYS A 23 -19.89 3.63 -4.95
N ILE A 24 -19.56 3.51 -6.25
CA ILE A 24 -18.45 2.68 -6.72
C ILE A 24 -17.13 3.15 -6.13
N GLU A 25 -16.87 4.45 -6.14
CA GLU A 25 -15.65 5.02 -5.57
C GLU A 25 -15.52 4.73 -4.07
N ILE A 26 -16.60 4.90 -3.30
CA ILE A 26 -16.60 4.59 -1.86
C ILE A 26 -16.30 3.10 -1.61
N GLU A 27 -16.93 2.19 -2.35
CA GLU A 27 -16.67 0.75 -2.20
C GLU A 27 -15.26 0.37 -2.66
N SER A 28 -14.76 0.99 -3.73
CA SER A 28 -13.38 0.79 -4.18
C SER A 28 -12.36 1.24 -3.12
N LEU A 29 -12.61 2.36 -2.44
CA LEU A 29 -11.75 2.83 -1.34
C LEU A 29 -11.76 1.87 -0.16
N LYS A 30 -12.94 1.35 0.22
CA LYS A 30 -13.05 0.33 1.28
C LYS A 30 -12.26 -0.94 0.91
N LEU A 31 -12.39 -1.41 -0.33
CA LEU A 31 -11.65 -2.55 -0.85
C LEU A 31 -10.14 -2.29 -0.83
N ASN A 32 -9.69 -1.13 -1.33
CA ASN A 32 -8.28 -0.75 -1.35
C ASN A 32 -7.68 -0.67 0.06
N ILE A 33 -8.40 -0.10 1.03
CA ILE A 33 -7.96 -0.05 2.43
C ILE A 33 -7.87 -1.46 3.01
N ASN A 34 -8.86 -2.31 2.76
CA ASN A 34 -8.86 -3.69 3.24
C ASN A 34 -7.72 -4.50 2.63
N GLN A 35 -7.45 -4.32 1.33
CA GLN A 35 -6.34 -4.97 0.63
C GLN A 35 -4.99 -4.44 1.10
N ALA A 36 -4.85 -3.13 1.31
CA ALA A 36 -3.66 -2.54 1.89
C ALA A 36 -3.39 -3.09 3.29
N LYS A 37 -4.40 -3.22 4.15
CA LYS A 37 -4.28 -3.86 5.47
C LYS A 37 -3.89 -5.34 5.36
N ALA A 38 -4.42 -6.06 4.38
CA ALA A 38 -4.07 -7.46 4.13
C ALA A 38 -2.61 -7.61 3.66
N ASN A 39 -2.15 -6.73 2.76
CA ASN A 39 -0.78 -6.71 2.24
C ASN A 39 0.23 -6.21 3.27
N LEU A 40 -0.17 -5.29 4.15
CA LEU A 40 0.66 -4.79 5.26
C LEU A 40 0.67 -5.74 6.47
N ARG A 41 0.10 -6.96 6.36
CA ARG A 41 0.16 -7.92 7.45
C ARG A 41 1.63 -8.16 7.83
N PRO A 42 2.00 -7.89 9.10
CA PRO A 42 3.40 -7.88 9.54
C PRO A 42 4.07 -9.24 9.41
N LEU A 43 3.34 -10.33 9.14
CA LEU A 43 3.94 -11.65 8.92
C LEU A 43 4.83 -11.70 7.66
N GLN A 44 4.44 -11.01 6.59
CA GLN A 44 5.26 -10.94 5.35
C GLN A 44 6.43 -9.97 5.51
N LEU A 45 6.20 -8.82 6.15
CA LEU A 45 7.25 -7.85 6.43
C LEU A 45 8.26 -8.37 7.47
N ALA A 46 7.80 -9.03 8.54
CA ALA A 46 8.67 -9.62 9.56
C ALA A 46 9.49 -10.80 9.02
N GLY A 47 8.98 -11.57 8.07
CA GLY A 47 9.77 -12.59 7.36
C GLY A 47 10.94 -11.98 6.59
N SER A 48 10.69 -10.90 5.84
CA SER A 48 11.73 -10.18 5.08
C SER A 48 12.72 -9.41 5.97
N LEU A 49 12.25 -8.83 7.09
CA LEU A 49 13.07 -8.08 8.03
C LEU A 49 13.92 -9.00 8.93
N LYS A 50 13.41 -10.17 9.33
CA LYS A 50 14.22 -11.15 10.09
C LYS A 50 15.40 -11.65 9.26
N GLY A 51 15.18 -11.95 7.97
CA GLY A 51 16.25 -12.40 7.07
C GLY A 51 17.35 -11.35 6.89
N SER A 52 16.97 -10.08 6.65
CA SER A 52 17.95 -9.01 6.43
C SER A 52 18.71 -8.60 7.70
N LEU A 53 18.05 -8.55 8.85
CA LEU A 53 18.70 -8.26 10.13
C LEU A 53 19.68 -9.36 10.54
N GLN A 54 19.33 -10.64 10.35
CA GLN A 54 20.23 -11.75 10.64
C GLN A 54 21.49 -11.70 9.76
N GLN A 55 21.34 -11.44 8.46
CA GLN A 55 22.49 -11.28 7.56
C GLN A 55 23.38 -10.09 7.96
N MET A 56 22.79 -8.96 8.32
CA MET A 56 23.54 -7.79 8.76
C MET A 56 24.33 -8.06 10.05
N LEU A 57 23.72 -8.75 11.02
CA LEU A 57 24.38 -9.15 12.27
C LEU A 57 25.51 -10.15 12.04
N LEU A 58 25.31 -11.14 11.17
CA LEU A 58 26.35 -12.11 10.79
C LEU A 58 27.54 -11.42 10.11
N ILE A 59 27.28 -10.53 9.14
CA ILE A 59 28.33 -9.75 8.47
C ILE A 59 29.10 -8.89 9.49
N TYR A 60 28.40 -8.25 10.42
CA TYR A 60 29.04 -7.46 11.48
C TYR A 60 29.93 -8.33 12.39
N ALA A 61 29.43 -9.49 12.83
CA ALA A 61 30.19 -10.42 13.67
C ALA A 61 31.46 -10.93 12.97
N ILE A 62 31.35 -11.33 11.69
CA ILE A 62 32.51 -11.77 10.88
C ILE A 62 33.53 -10.64 10.74
N ARG A 63 33.10 -9.40 10.44
CA ARG A 63 33.99 -8.25 10.33
C ARG A 63 34.68 -7.92 11.66
N LYS A 64 33.95 -8.04 12.78
CA LYS A 64 34.49 -7.79 14.11
C LYS A 64 35.56 -8.84 14.48
N LEU A 65 35.29 -10.12 14.22
CA LEU A 65 36.24 -11.21 14.46
C LEU A 65 37.49 -11.06 13.59
N LYS A 66 37.33 -10.76 12.30
CA LYS A 66 38.45 -10.49 11.39
C LYS A 66 39.30 -9.31 11.89
N SER A 67 38.67 -8.22 12.34
CA SER A 67 39.38 -7.05 12.88
C SER A 67 40.14 -7.34 14.17
N ILE A 68 39.68 -8.28 15.00
CA ILE A 68 40.37 -8.69 16.23
C ILE A 68 41.55 -9.60 15.88
N PHE A 69 41.37 -10.50 14.91
CA PHE A 69 42.42 -11.44 14.48
C PHE A 69 43.55 -10.74 13.71
N ASN A 70 43.25 -9.77 12.84
CA ASN A 70 44.26 -8.97 12.11
C ASN A 70 45.05 -7.97 12.98
N ARG A 71 44.69 -7.83 14.28
CA ARG A 71 45.36 -6.95 15.25
C ARG A 71 46.34 -7.69 16.16
N ARG A 72 46.42 -9.02 16.07
CA ARG A 72 47.49 -9.84 16.65
C ARG A 72 48.48 -10.19 15.55
#